data_AF-A0A7T5RDM8-F1
#
_entry.id   AF-A0A7T5RDM8-F1
#
_cell.length_a   1.000
_cell.length_b   1.000
_cell.length_c   1.000
_cell.angle_alpha   90.00
_cell.angle_beta   90.00
_cell.angle_gamma   90.00
#
_symmetry.space_group_name_H-M   'P 1'
#
loop_
_entity.id
_entity.type
_entity.pdbx_description
1 polymer ?
#
loop_
_entity_poly.entity_id
_entity_poly.type
_entity_poly.pdbx_seq_one_letter_code
_entity_poly.pdbx_strand_id
1 'polypeptide(L)'
;MSPERIKPISQKEVANEKQRLFPNEVFEAFNEMIIQNAGGGGGQISVDQGEVVKLMVKKGLNRDQIFKNGWLDVEDVYRKAGWKVEYDKPAYNEDYSAYFIFSRSDKG
;
A
#
# COMPACT_ATOMS: atom_id res chain seq x y z
N MET A 1 -16.96 -13.23 -37.85
CA MET A 1 -16.30 -12.34 -36.87
C MET A 1 -14.97 -12.97 -36.51
N SER A 2 -13.86 -12.29 -36.75
CA SER A 2 -12.55 -12.74 -36.27
C SER A 2 -12.49 -12.51 -34.76
N PRO A 3 -11.90 -13.41 -33.95
CA PRO A 3 -11.76 -13.18 -32.52
C PRO A 3 -10.89 -11.94 -32.29
N GLU A 4 -11.35 -11.05 -31.40
CA GLU A 4 -10.52 -9.94 -30.92
C GLU A 4 -9.25 -10.52 -30.29
N ARG A 5 -8.07 -10.09 -30.76
CA ARG A 5 -6.81 -10.51 -30.17
C ARG A 5 -6.63 -9.78 -28.85
N ILE A 6 -6.49 -10.53 -27.76
CA ILE A 6 -6.14 -9.97 -26.44
C ILE A 6 -4.77 -9.31 -26.52
N LYS A 7 -4.68 -8.04 -26.12
CA LYS A 7 -3.42 -7.28 -26.04
C LYS A 7 -2.78 -7.47 -24.65
N PRO A 8 -1.45 -7.49 -24.54
CA PRO A 8 -0.79 -7.41 -23.23
C PRO A 8 -1.20 -6.13 -22.48
N ILE A 9 -1.38 -6.24 -21.17
CA ILE A 9 -1.67 -5.08 -20.30
C ILE A 9 -0.40 -4.25 -20.07
N SER A 10 -0.56 -2.93 -20.01
CA SER A 10 0.49 -1.98 -19.66
C SER A 10 0.71 -1.89 -18.14
N GLN A 11 1.84 -1.33 -17.71
CA GLN A 11 2.10 -1.04 -16.29
C GLN A 11 1.04 -0.13 -15.66
N LYS A 12 0.50 0.82 -16.44
CA LYS A 12 -0.58 1.70 -15.98
C LYS A 12 -1.88 0.93 -15.75
N GLU A 13 -2.19 -0.03 -16.63
CA GLU A 13 -3.35 -0.91 -16.45
C GLU A 13 -3.17 -1.83 -15.25
N VAL A 14 -1.96 -2.37 -15.02
CA VAL A 14 -1.65 -3.14 -13.81
C VAL A 14 -1.95 -2.33 -12.55
N ALA A 15 -1.48 -1.09 -12.44
CA ALA A 15 -1.73 -0.26 -11.27
C ALA A 15 -3.24 0.05 -11.07
N ASN A 16 -3.99 0.27 -12.16
CA ASN A 16 -5.43 0.52 -12.10
C ASN A 16 -6.23 -0.73 -11.69
N GLU A 17 -5.90 -1.88 -12.26
CA GLU A 17 -6.57 -3.14 -11.92
C GLU A 17 -6.18 -3.60 -10.52
N LYS A 18 -4.92 -3.41 -10.12
CA LYS A 18 -4.46 -3.63 -8.75
C LYS A 18 -5.38 -2.92 -7.77
N GLN A 19 -5.60 -1.60 -7.92
CA GLN A 19 -6.50 -0.82 -7.05
C GLN A 19 -7.90 -1.45 -6.87
N ARG A 20 -8.46 -2.08 -7.89
CA ARG A 20 -9.78 -2.74 -7.84
C ARG A 20 -9.78 -4.06 -7.07
N LEU A 21 -8.61 -4.68 -6.90
CA LEU A 21 -8.45 -5.96 -6.20
C LEU A 21 -8.20 -5.80 -4.70
N PHE A 22 -7.94 -4.57 -4.22
CA PHE A 22 -7.80 -4.29 -2.79
C PHE A 22 -9.19 -4.22 -2.14
N PRO A 23 -9.44 -4.97 -1.06
CA PRO A 23 -10.57 -4.70 -0.17
C PRO A 23 -10.51 -3.26 0.38
N ASN A 24 -11.67 -2.68 0.66
CA ASN A 24 -11.75 -1.31 1.19
C ASN A 24 -11.00 -1.18 2.53
N GLU A 25 -11.04 -2.23 3.34
CA GLU A 25 -10.41 -2.34 4.65
C GLU A 25 -8.89 -2.13 4.57
N VAL A 26 -8.26 -2.42 3.43
CA VAL A 26 -6.84 -2.13 3.21
C VAL A 26 -6.60 -0.62 3.26
N PHE A 27 -7.33 0.14 2.43
CA PHE A 27 -7.20 1.59 2.37
C PHE A 27 -7.63 2.25 3.67
N GLU A 28 -8.69 1.74 4.31
CA GLU A 28 -9.11 2.23 5.61
C GLU A 28 -8.02 2.08 6.66
N ALA A 29 -7.35 0.92 6.74
CA ALA A 29 -6.28 0.69 7.71
C ALA A 29 -5.07 1.61 7.45
N PHE A 30 -4.61 1.70 6.21
CA PHE A 30 -3.49 2.58 5.85
C PHE A 30 -3.82 4.05 6.08
N ASN A 31 -4.98 4.53 5.62
CA ASN A 31 -5.39 5.92 5.81
C ASN A 31 -5.52 6.28 7.29
N GLU A 32 -6.10 5.39 8.10
CA GLU A 32 -6.22 5.59 9.55
C GLU A 32 -4.84 5.73 10.21
N MET A 33 -3.88 4.85 9.88
CA MET A 33 -2.52 4.96 10.41
C MET A 33 -1.76 6.19 9.91
N ILE A 34 -1.92 6.57 8.63
CA ILE A 34 -1.31 7.79 8.09
C ILE A 34 -1.83 9.00 8.87
N ILE A 35 -3.14 9.08 9.14
CA ILE A 35 -3.74 10.18 9.91
C ILE A 35 -3.26 10.18 11.36
N GLN A 36 -3.20 9.02 12.01
CA GLN A 36 -2.72 8.90 13.40
C GLN A 36 -1.26 9.31 13.54
N ASN A 37 -0.42 8.99 12.55
CA ASN A 37 1.01 9.25 12.58
C ASN A 37 1.38 10.60 11.95
N ALA A 38 0.44 11.30 11.32
CA ALA A 38 0.63 12.64 10.80
C ALA A 38 0.82 13.63 11.96
N GLY A 39 2.04 14.14 12.13
CA GLY A 39 2.33 15.26 13.01
C GLY A 39 1.81 16.60 12.45
N GLY A 40 1.96 17.67 13.23
CA GLY A 40 1.55 19.03 12.83
C GLY A 40 2.41 19.69 11.73
N GLY A 41 3.51 19.06 11.30
CA GLY A 41 4.38 19.53 10.23
C GLY A 41 4.49 18.47 9.13
N GLY A 42 4.39 18.88 7.86
CA GLY A 42 4.31 18.01 6.67
C GLY A 42 5.58 17.21 6.32
N GLY A 43 6.20 16.58 7.31
CA GLY A 43 7.32 15.66 7.17
C GLY A 43 6.89 14.25 6.72
N GLN A 44 7.80 13.30 6.87
CA GLN A 44 7.57 11.89 6.57
C GLN A 44 6.68 11.23 7.62
N ILE A 45 5.79 10.34 7.18
CA ILE A 45 4.85 9.59 8.01
C ILE A 45 5.20 8.11 7.87
N SER A 46 5.59 7.48 8.97
CA SER A 46 5.92 6.05 8.99
C SER A 46 4.70 5.22 9.39
N VAL A 47 4.44 4.14 8.68
CA VAL A 47 3.39 3.15 8.97
C VAL A 47 4.05 1.79 9.19
N ASP A 48 3.99 1.27 10.40
CA ASP A 48 4.51 -0.07 10.73
C ASP A 48 3.66 -1.17 10.06
N GLN A 49 4.31 -2.10 9.37
CA GLN A 49 3.61 -3.19 8.66
C GLN A 49 2.88 -4.13 9.64
N GLY A 50 3.48 -4.42 10.79
CA GLY A 50 2.87 -5.28 11.80
C GLY A 50 1.57 -4.69 12.34
N GLU A 51 1.59 -3.40 12.68
CA GLU A 51 0.42 -2.67 13.18
C GLU A 51 -0.66 -2.49 12.11
N VAL A 52 -0.30 -2.15 10.87
CA VAL A 52 -1.32 -2.00 9.81
C VAL A 52 -1.98 -3.34 9.50
N VAL A 53 -1.23 -4.46 9.53
CA VAL A 53 -1.80 -5.80 9.37
C VAL A 53 -2.73 -6.15 10.53
N LYS A 54 -2.39 -5.81 11.79
CA LYS A 54 -3.31 -5.99 12.93
C LYS A 54 -4.60 -5.20 12.73
N LEU A 55 -4.51 -3.96 12.25
CA LEU A 55 -5.66 -3.12 11.98
C LEU A 55 -6.53 -3.67 10.84
N MET A 56 -5.93 -4.14 9.75
CA MET A 56 -6.62 -4.83 8.65
C MET A 56 -7.38 -6.07 9.13
N VAL A 57 -6.77 -6.87 10.02
CA VAL A 57 -7.43 -8.04 10.62
C VAL A 57 -8.59 -7.61 11.51
N LYS A 58 -8.42 -6.56 12.32
CA LYS A 58 -9.50 -5.99 13.14
C LYS A 58 -10.68 -5.48 12.29
N LYS A 59 -10.42 -5.02 11.06
CA LYS A 59 -11.43 -4.59 10.10
C LYS A 59 -12.09 -5.75 9.34
N GLY A 60 -11.68 -7.00 9.58
CA GLY A 60 -12.35 -8.20 9.07
C GLY A 60 -11.56 -8.97 8.01
N LEU A 61 -10.35 -8.55 7.65
CA LEU A 61 -9.52 -9.28 6.71
C LEU A 61 -8.84 -10.49 7.38
N ASN A 62 -8.69 -11.57 6.63
CA ASN A 62 -7.91 -12.71 7.10
C ASN A 62 -6.41 -12.45 6.90
N ARG A 63 -5.59 -12.68 7.94
CA ARG A 63 -4.14 -12.44 7.91
C ARG A 63 -3.44 -13.15 6.75
N ASP A 64 -3.75 -14.42 6.51
CA ASP A 64 -3.09 -15.19 5.44
C ASP A 64 -3.45 -14.65 4.06
N GLN A 65 -4.70 -14.21 3.88
CA GLN A 65 -5.16 -13.58 2.63
C GLN A 65 -4.46 -12.24 2.38
N ILE A 66 -4.18 -11.45 3.42
CA ILE A 66 -3.45 -10.18 3.29
C ILE A 66 -2.11 -10.39 2.60
N PHE A 67 -1.32 -11.37 3.07
CA PHE A 67 -0.02 -11.67 2.48
C PHE A 67 -0.14 -12.40 1.13
N LYS A 68 -1.03 -13.40 1.05
CA LYS A 68 -1.20 -14.22 -0.17
C LYS A 68 -1.67 -13.41 -1.37
N ASN A 69 -2.52 -12.42 -1.15
CA ASN A 69 -3.11 -11.60 -2.22
C ASN A 69 -2.29 -10.34 -2.51
N GLY A 70 -1.15 -10.12 -1.84
CA GLY A 70 -0.32 -8.94 -2.04
C GLY A 70 -1.02 -7.63 -1.64
N TRP A 71 -1.92 -7.66 -0.66
CA TRP A 71 -2.65 -6.46 -0.21
C TRP A 71 -1.78 -5.46 0.55
N LEU A 72 -0.48 -5.76 0.73
CA LEU A 72 0.51 -4.82 1.26
C LEU A 72 1.26 -4.04 0.17
N ASP A 73 1.11 -4.41 -1.12
CA ASP A 73 1.76 -3.75 -2.27
C ASP A 73 1.04 -2.43 -2.64
N VAL A 74 0.91 -1.53 -1.66
CA VAL A 74 0.08 -0.33 -1.75
C VAL A 74 0.80 0.87 -2.39
N GLU A 75 2.10 0.77 -2.67
CA GLU A 75 2.92 1.91 -3.08
C GLU A 75 2.42 2.53 -4.37
N ASP A 76 2.09 1.73 -5.39
CA ASP A 76 1.65 2.25 -6.69
C ASP A 76 0.29 2.95 -6.60
N VAL A 77 -0.63 2.45 -5.78
CA VAL A 77 -1.97 3.04 -5.62
C VAL A 77 -1.92 4.35 -4.83
N TYR A 78 -1.08 4.44 -3.81
CA TYR A 78 -0.86 5.70 -3.09
C TYR A 78 0.01 6.69 -3.87
N ARG A 79 1.00 6.23 -4.65
CA ARG A 79 1.76 7.08 -5.58
C ARG A 79 0.85 7.75 -6.61
N LYS A 80 -0.14 7.02 -7.13
CA LYS A 80 -1.17 7.56 -8.02
C LYS A 80 -2.07 8.60 -7.31
N ALA A 81 -2.27 8.48 -6.01
CA ALA A 81 -3.00 9.44 -5.18
C ALA A 81 -2.16 10.67 -4.77
N GLY A 82 -0.92 10.80 -5.25
CA GLY A 82 -0.06 11.97 -5.03
C GLY A 82 0.96 11.81 -3.89
N TRP A 83 1.05 10.64 -3.28
CA TRP A 83 2.08 10.35 -2.27
C TRP A 83 3.40 9.97 -2.90
N LYS A 84 4.50 10.22 -2.19
CA LYS A 84 5.72 9.44 -2.35
C LYS A 84 5.68 8.34 -1.29
N VAL A 85 5.87 7.08 -1.72
CA VAL A 85 5.83 5.91 -0.84
C VAL A 85 7.09 5.08 -1.02
N GLU A 86 7.79 4.83 0.08
CA GLU A 86 8.96 3.96 0.18
C GLU A 86 8.65 2.82 1.16
N TYR A 87 9.01 1.59 0.81
CA TYR A 87 8.90 0.44 1.70
C TYR A 87 10.30 0.05 2.17
N ASP A 88 10.50 0.11 3.49
CA ASP A 88 11.75 -0.25 4.13
C ASP A 88 11.53 -1.57 4.87
N LYS A 89 12.35 -2.55 4.51
CA LYS A 89 12.33 -3.87 5.10
C LYS A 89 13.72 -4.15 5.67
N PRO A 90 13.83 -4.64 6.93
CA PRO A 90 15.11 -5.00 7.51
C PRO A 90 15.90 -5.94 6.60
N ALA A 91 17.21 -5.74 6.56
CA ALA A 91 18.10 -6.73 5.99
C ALA A 91 18.06 -8.04 6.82
N TYR A 92 18.65 -9.11 6.31
CA TYR A 92 18.64 -10.45 6.93
C TYR A 92 19.11 -10.48 8.41
N ASN A 93 19.80 -9.44 8.89
CA ASN A 93 20.40 -9.35 10.22
C ASN A 93 19.88 -8.17 11.07
N GLU A 94 18.72 -7.60 10.75
CA GLU A 94 18.14 -6.48 11.50
C GLU A 94 16.81 -6.87 12.17
N ASP A 95 16.65 -6.50 13.44
CA ASP A 95 15.52 -6.92 14.30
C ASP A 95 14.33 -5.94 14.30
N TYR A 96 14.25 -4.99 13.35
CA TYR A 96 13.14 -4.04 13.29
C TYR A 96 12.02 -4.49 12.35
N SER A 97 10.78 -4.12 12.66
CA SER A 97 9.60 -4.38 11.81
C SER A 97 9.64 -3.54 10.53
N ALA A 98 9.32 -4.14 9.38
CA ALA A 98 9.21 -3.40 8.12
C ALA A 98 8.19 -2.24 8.22
N TYR A 99 8.48 -1.11 7.58
CA TYR A 99 7.62 0.06 7.58
C TYR A 99 7.47 0.70 6.20
N PHE A 100 6.34 1.38 6.00
CA PHE A 100 6.06 2.21 4.84
C PHE A 100 6.29 3.67 5.22
N ILE A 101 7.04 4.40 4.41
CA ILE A 101 7.26 5.84 4.58
C ILE A 101 6.45 6.59 3.53
N PHE A 102 5.50 7.39 4.00
CA PHE A 102 4.69 8.30 3.19
C PHE A 102 5.24 9.72 3.30
N SER A 103 5.43 10.40 2.18
CA SER A 103 5.81 11.81 2.17
C SER A 103 5.14 12.57 1.02
N ARG A 104 5.22 13.91 1.05
CA ARG A 104 4.81 14.73 -0.09
C ARG A 104 5.59 14.28 -1.33
N SER A 105 4.90 14.19 -2.47
CA SER A 105 5.59 13.99 -3.73
C SER A 105 6.32 15.28 -4.11
N ASP A 106 7.57 15.16 -4.56
CA ASP A 106 8.39 16.31 -4.99
C ASP A 106 7.89 16.95 -6.30
N LYS A 107 6.77 16.47 -6.83
CA LYS A 107 6.10 17.03 -8.01
C LYS A 107 5.17 18.16 -7.58
N GLY A 108 5.78 19.30 -7.28
CA GLY A 108 5.13 20.60 -7.39
C GLY A 108 4.82 20.95 -8.84
#